data_AF-A0A1S1QST9-F1
#
_entry.id   AF-A0A1S1QST9-F1
#
_cell.length_a   1.000
_cell.length_b   1.000
_cell.length_c   1.000
_cell.angle_alpha   90.00
_cell.angle_beta   90.00
_cell.angle_gamma   90.00
#
_symmetry.space_group_name_H-M   'P 1'
#
loop_
_entity.id
_entity.type
_entity.pdbx_description
1 polymer ?
#
loop_
_entity_poly.entity_id
_entity_poly.type
_entity_poly.pdbx_seq_one_letter_code
_entity_poly.pdbx_strand_id
1 'polypeptide(L)'
;MDHHEIAAEMSRALGRPVTCLPVSLDEFTHQMHARGFGDHIIQHLRSVAIDYRNGVFAGTNDIVRTVGGVDPMGIEEFVTRNKQYYDDSSAISFW
;
A
#
# COMPACT_ATOMS: atom_id res chain seq x y z
N MET A 1 -4.45 -10.34 -0.74
CA MET A 1 -3.06 -9.89 -0.88
C MET A 1 -2.66 -9.18 0.40
N ASP A 2 -1.52 -9.51 0.99
CA ASP A 2 -0.93 -8.79 2.12
C ASP A 2 0.18 -7.81 1.66
N HIS A 3 0.80 -7.09 2.61
CA HIS A 3 1.82 -6.10 2.29
C HIS A 3 3.14 -6.70 1.78
N HIS A 4 3.45 -7.96 2.10
CA HIS A 4 4.62 -8.65 1.57
C HIS A 4 4.40 -9.04 0.11
N GLU A 5 3.21 -9.54 -0.22
CA GLU A 5 2.82 -9.82 -1.59
C GLU A 5 2.82 -8.55 -2.43
N ILE A 6 2.26 -7.43 -1.94
CA ILE A 6 2.33 -6.12 -2.62
C ILE A 6 3.79 -5.73 -2.90
N ALA A 7 4.68 -5.83 -1.90
CA ALA A 7 6.09 -5.50 -2.08
C ALA A 7 6.79 -6.39 -3.12
N ALA A 8 6.39 -7.67 -3.23
CA ALA A 8 6.90 -8.58 -4.25
C ALA A 8 6.44 -8.19 -5.66
N GLU A 9 5.15 -7.86 -5.84
CA GLU A 9 4.61 -7.34 -7.11
C GLU A 9 5.34 -6.05 -7.54
N MET A 10 5.52 -5.12 -6.60
CA MET A 10 6.24 -3.87 -6.84
C MET A 10 7.71 -4.12 -7.20
N SER A 11 8.38 -5.05 -6.54
CA SER A 11 9.78 -5.39 -6.83
C SER A 11 9.94 -5.87 -8.27
N ARG A 12 9.01 -6.70 -8.76
CA ARG A 12 9.02 -7.19 -10.14
C ARG A 12 8.78 -6.07 -11.14
N ALA A 13 7.75 -5.24 -10.92
CA ALA A 13 7.45 -4.10 -11.80
C ALA A 13 8.60 -3.08 -11.89
N LEU A 14 9.24 -2.77 -10.75
CA LEU A 14 10.30 -1.77 -10.69
C LEU A 14 11.67 -2.32 -11.11
N GLY A 15 11.90 -3.63 -11.00
CA GLY A 15 13.20 -4.26 -11.30
C GLY A 15 14.25 -3.96 -10.22
N ARG A 16 13.82 -3.61 -9.00
CA ARG A 16 14.67 -3.36 -7.83
C ARG A 16 13.98 -3.84 -6.55
N PRO A 17 14.73 -4.20 -5.49
CA PRO A 17 14.13 -4.71 -4.26
C PRO A 17 13.21 -3.68 -3.58
N VAL A 18 11.98 -4.09 -3.27
CA VAL A 18 11.04 -3.39 -2.39
C VAL A 18 10.66 -4.36 -1.28
N THR A 19 10.87 -3.98 -0.02
CA THR A 19 10.62 -4.85 1.13
C THR A 19 9.61 -4.22 2.07
N CYS A 20 8.59 -4.98 2.46
CA CYS A 20 7.73 -4.61 3.58
C CYS A 20 8.45 -4.90 4.89
N LEU A 21 8.78 -3.85 5.65
CA LEU A 21 9.40 -3.98 6.96
C LEU A 21 8.33 -4.02 8.05
N PRO A 22 8.44 -4.93 9.04
CA PRO A 22 7.53 -4.93 10.18
C PRO A 22 7.79 -3.70 11.05
N VAL A 23 6.78 -2.85 11.19
CA VAL A 23 6.80 -1.67 12.08
C VAL A 23 5.78 -1.87 13.19
N SER A 24 6.12 -1.51 14.44
CA SER A 24 5.17 -1.56 15.55
C SER A 24 4.04 -0.55 15.34
N LEU A 25 2.88 -0.76 15.95
CA LEU A 25 1.78 0.21 15.83
C LEU A 25 2.14 1.55 16.48
N ASP A 26 2.92 1.53 17.56
CA ASP A 26 3.35 2.74 18.25
C ASP A 26 4.32 3.55 17.39
N GLU A 27 5.27 2.88 16.73
CA GLU A 27 6.19 3.52 15.77
C GLU A 27 5.41 4.07 14.57
N PHE A 28 4.47 3.30 14.02
CA PHE A 28 3.60 3.75 12.93
C PHE A 28 2.84 5.02 13.29
N THR A 29 2.22 5.07 14.48
CA THR A 29 1.52 6.24 14.99
C THR A 29 2.48 7.42 15.25
N HIS A 30 3.64 7.17 15.85
CA HIS A 30 4.65 8.19 16.09
C HIS A 30 5.12 8.88 14.80
N GLN A 31 5.43 8.10 13.77
CA GLN A 31 5.85 8.61 12.47
C GLN A 31 4.75 9.45 11.79
N MET A 32 3.49 9.11 11.99
CA MET A 32 2.38 9.91 11.45
C MET A 32 2.20 11.23 12.21
N HIS A 33 2.37 11.26 13.52
CA HIS A 33 2.41 12.52 14.28
C HIS A 33 3.58 13.41 13.81
N ALA A 34 4.77 12.82 13.60
CA ALA A 34 5.94 13.55 13.11
C ALA A 34 5.70 14.21 11.74
N ARG A 35 4.83 13.62 10.92
CA ARG A 35 4.39 14.16 9.62
C ARG A 35 3.21 15.14 9.71
N GLY A 36 2.74 15.48 10.90
CA GLY A 36 1.67 16.47 11.10
C GLY A 36 0.24 15.95 10.86
N PHE A 37 0.04 14.64 10.85
CA PHE A 37 -1.31 14.06 10.76
C PHE A 37 -2.11 14.36 12.04
N GLY A 38 -3.41 14.61 11.90
CA GLY A 38 -4.29 14.84 13.05
C GLY A 38 -4.75 13.55 13.75
N ASP A 39 -5.08 13.64 15.04
CA ASP A 39 -5.37 12.46 15.89
C ASP A 39 -6.46 11.54 15.32
N HIS A 40 -7.50 12.10 14.69
CA HIS A 40 -8.56 11.29 14.09
C HIS A 40 -8.05 10.43 12.93
N ILE A 41 -7.28 11.01 11.99
CA ILE A 41 -6.76 10.24 10.85
C ILE A 41 -5.72 9.21 11.34
N ILE A 42 -4.98 9.53 12.40
CA ILE A 42 -4.06 8.61 13.05
C ILE A 42 -4.79 7.40 13.65
N GLN A 43 -5.87 7.65 14.40
CA GLN A 43 -6.68 6.59 14.99
C GLN A 43 -7.28 5.69 13.89
N HIS A 44 -7.79 6.28 12.81
CA HIS A 44 -8.36 5.54 11.69
C HIS A 44 -7.32 4.62 11.03
N LEU A 45 -6.17 5.17 10.61
CA LEU A 45 -5.13 4.41 9.92
C LEU A 45 -4.49 3.34 10.82
N ARG A 46 -4.37 3.60 12.14
CA ARG A 46 -3.95 2.58 13.11
C ARG A 46 -4.94 1.41 13.14
N SER A 47 -6.23 1.68 13.10
CA SER A 47 -7.28 0.63 13.07
C SER A 47 -7.23 -0.17 11.77
N VAL A 48 -7.08 0.51 10.64
CA VAL A 48 -6.91 -0.14 9.32
C VAL A 48 -5.67 -1.05 9.31
N ALA A 49 -4.54 -0.61 9.87
CA ALA A 49 -3.33 -1.42 9.97
C ALA A 49 -3.52 -2.68 10.81
N ILE A 50 -4.31 -2.62 11.88
CA ILE A 50 -4.70 -3.79 12.69
C ILE A 50 -5.57 -4.74 11.87
N ASP A 51 -6.58 -4.23 11.17
CA ASP A 51 -7.52 -5.03 10.39
C ASP A 51 -6.85 -5.73 9.20
N TYR A 52 -5.85 -5.10 8.58
CA TYR A 52 -4.98 -5.75 7.59
C TYR A 52 -4.23 -6.95 8.18
N ARG A 53 -3.63 -6.78 9.37
CA ARG A 53 -2.89 -7.87 10.06
C ARG A 53 -3.81 -9.00 10.49
N ASN A 54 -5.05 -8.68 10.85
CA ASN A 54 -6.07 -9.65 11.23
C ASN A 54 -6.76 -10.30 10.01
N GLY A 55 -6.39 -9.92 8.78
CA GLY A 55 -6.94 -10.51 7.55
C GLY A 55 -8.38 -10.08 7.24
N VAL A 56 -8.92 -9.06 7.91
CA VAL A 56 -10.30 -8.57 7.71
C VAL A 56 -10.52 -8.12 6.25
N PHE A 57 -9.49 -7.58 5.61
CA PHE A 57 -9.53 -7.11 4.22
C PHE A 57 -9.09 -8.16 3.17
N ALA A 58 -8.93 -9.43 3.56
CA ALA A 58 -8.48 -10.47 2.63
C ALA A 58 -9.59 -10.98 1.67
N GLY A 59 -10.83 -10.51 1.84
CA GLY A 59 -11.97 -10.92 1.02
C GLY A 59 -11.79 -10.56 -0.46
N THR A 60 -12.20 -11.47 -1.36
CA THR A 60 -12.17 -11.29 -2.82
C THR A 60 -13.55 -11.52 -3.41
N ASN A 61 -13.85 -10.86 -4.53
CA ASN A 61 -15.05 -11.08 -5.33
C ASN A 61 -14.75 -10.81 -6.81
N ASP A 62 -15.75 -10.95 -7.68
CA ASP A 62 -15.63 -10.70 -9.11
C ASP A 62 -16.39 -9.46 -9.60
N ILE A 63 -16.78 -8.56 -8.70
CA ILE A 63 -17.66 -7.42 -9.02
C ILE A 63 -17.05 -6.52 -10.09
N VAL A 64 -15.72 -6.33 -10.08
CA VAL A 64 -15.03 -5.54 -11.11
C VAL A 64 -15.26 -6.11 -12.50
N ARG A 65 -15.15 -7.44 -12.66
CA ARG A 65 -15.44 -8.14 -13.92
C ARG A 65 -16.94 -8.11 -14.24
N THR A 66 -17.78 -8.45 -13.27
CA THR A 66 -19.23 -8.57 -13.47
C THR A 66 -19.89 -7.25 -13.85
N VAL A 67 -19.46 -6.12 -13.26
CA VAL A 67 -20.02 -4.80 -13.53
C VAL A 67 -19.26 -4.06 -14.63
N GLY A 68 -17.93 -4.17 -14.65
CA GLY A 68 -17.05 -3.40 -15.54
C GLY A 68 -16.69 -4.10 -16.85
N GLY A 69 -16.95 -5.41 -16.99
CA GLY A 69 -16.62 -6.19 -18.19
C GLY A 69 -15.13 -6.46 -18.41
N VAL A 70 -14.28 -6.08 -17.46
CA VAL A 70 -12.81 -6.29 -17.50
C VAL A 70 -12.34 -6.82 -16.15
N ASP A 71 -11.27 -7.61 -16.16
CA ASP A 71 -10.65 -8.08 -14.92
C ASP A 71 -10.07 -6.93 -14.09
N PRO A 72 -10.03 -7.05 -12.75
CA PRO A 72 -9.37 -6.05 -11.91
C PRO A 72 -7.88 -5.95 -12.26
N MET A 73 -7.40 -4.71 -12.37
CA MET A 73 -5.98 -4.44 -12.61
C MET A 73 -5.13 -4.95 -11.44
N GLY A 74 -4.07 -5.70 -11.77
CA GLY A 74 -3.10 -6.16 -10.78
C GLY A 74 -2.12 -5.07 -10.34
N ILE A 75 -1.46 -5.27 -9.19
CA ILE A 75 -0.46 -4.33 -8.67
C ILE A 75 0.74 -4.21 -9.61
N GLU A 76 1.29 -5.32 -10.09
CA GLU A 76 2.44 -5.31 -11.02
C GLU A 76 2.12 -4.53 -12.31
N GLU A 77 0.92 -4.73 -12.86
CA GLU A 77 0.45 -3.99 -14.05
C GLU A 77 0.31 -2.49 -13.76
N PHE A 78 -0.32 -2.12 -12.64
CA PHE A 78 -0.49 -0.73 -12.24
C PHE A 78 0.86 -0.03 -12.06
N VAL A 79 1.79 -0.65 -11.32
CA VAL A 79 3.12 -0.08 -11.05
C VAL A 79 3.94 0.04 -12.33
N THR A 80 3.85 -0.95 -13.23
CA THR A 80 4.52 -0.88 -14.54
C THR A 80 4.02 0.29 -15.37
N ARG A 81 2.70 0.53 -15.41
CA ARG A 81 2.10 1.68 -16.13
C ARG A 81 2.49 3.03 -15.54
N ASN A 82 2.83 3.07 -14.25
CA ASN A 82 3.10 4.28 -13.49
C ASN A 82 4.57 4.40 -13.04
N LYS A 83 5.48 3.64 -13.67
CA LYS A 83 6.87 3.48 -13.22
C LYS A 83 7.61 4.81 -13.02
N GLN A 84 7.31 5.80 -13.87
CA GLN A 84 7.88 7.14 -13.81
C GLN A 84 7.78 7.84 -12.44
N TYR A 85 6.73 7.58 -11.65
CA TYR A 85 6.56 8.20 -10.32
C TYR A 85 7.48 7.60 -9.26
N TYR A 86 8.09 6.44 -9.53
CA TYR A 86 9.01 5.76 -8.62
C TYR A 86 10.48 6.03 -8.95
N ASP A 87 10.76 6.49 -10.18
CA ASP A 87 12.11 6.80 -10.65
C ASP A 87 12.52 8.25 -10.32
N ASP A 88 11.54 9.14 -10.13
CA ASP A 88 11.80 10.52 -9.75
C ASP A 88 12.09 10.67 -8.25
N SER A 89 13.37 10.85 -7.93
CA SER A 89 13.85 11.05 -6.55
C SER A 89 13.44 12.40 -5.96
N SER A 90 12.97 13.35 -6.78
CA SER A 90 12.46 14.65 -6.33
C SER A 90 11.04 14.56 -5.75
N ALA A 91 10.29 13.50 -6.09
CA ALA A 91 8.95 13.24 -5.55
C ALA A 91 8.94 12.79 -4.07
N ILE A 92 10.10 12.40 -3.53
CA ILE A 92 10.26 11.99 -2.12
C ILE A 92 10.44 13.22 -1.20
N SER A 93 10.60 14.42 -1.75
CA SER A 93 10.90 15.64 -0.97
C SER A 93 9.70 16.26 -0.23
N PHE A 94 8.52 15.64 -0.26
CA PHE A 94 7.29 16.19 0.34
C PHE A 94 6.47 15.20 1.18
N TRP A 95 7.14 14.27 1.90
CA TRP A 95 6.49 13.37 2.87
C TRP A 95 7.33 13.13 4.12
#